data_AF-A0A443S641-F1
#
_entry.id   AF-A0A443S641-F1
#
_cell.length_a   1.000
_cell.length_b   1.000
_cell.length_c   1.000
_cell.angle_alpha   90.00
_cell.angle_beta   90.00
_cell.angle_gamma   90.00
#
_symmetry.space_group_name_H-M   'P 1'
#
loop_
_entity.id
_entity.type
_entity.pdbx_description
1 polymer ?
#
loop_
_entity_poly.entity_id
_entity_poly.type
_entity_poly.pdbx_seq_one_letter_code
_entity_poly.pdbx_strand_id
1 'polypeptide(L)' 'MTENTPNTALIVEGIKQMKLEKMAIPEKIKSDEVLLRVKYCGICGSDMHIYEDGHIGSMKVETGKPFILGHES' A
#
# COMPACT_ATOMS: atom_id res chain seq x y z
N MET A 1 -20.63 -11.25 0.95
CA MET A 1 -19.26 -10.77 0.62
C MET A 1 -18.49 -11.86 -0.12
N THR A 2 -19.10 -12.43 -1.17
CA THR A 2 -18.56 -13.57 -1.92
C THR A 2 -18.21 -13.12 -3.32
N GLU A 3 -17.16 -12.33 -3.45
CA GLU A 3 -16.52 -12.13 -4.76
C GLU A 3 -15.03 -12.23 -4.54
N ASN A 4 -14.40 -13.08 -5.35
CA ASN A 4 -13.00 -13.46 -5.30
C ASN A 4 -12.11 -12.31 -5.83
N THR A 5 -12.37 -11.07 -5.39
CA THR A 5 -11.66 -9.89 -5.84
C THR A 5 -10.23 -9.96 -5.32
N PRO A 6 -9.21 -9.98 -6.19
CA PRO A 6 -7.83 -10.01 -5.76
C PRO A 6 -7.49 -8.76 -4.94
N ASN A 7 -6.79 -8.95 -3.82
CA ASN A 7 -6.27 -7.85 -2.99
C ASN A 7 -4.97 -7.31 -3.61
N THR A 8 -5.09 -6.63 -4.75
CA THR A 8 -3.94 -6.05 -5.47
C THR A 8 -3.51 -4.75 -4.80
N ALA A 9 -2.22 -4.65 -4.45
CA ALA A 9 -1.62 -3.46 -3.85
C ALA A 9 -0.54 -2.87 -4.75
N LEU A 10 -0.34 -1.54 -4.69
CA LEU A 10 0.80 -0.87 -5.29
C LEU A 10 1.95 -0.81 -4.27
N ILE A 11 3.04 -1.49 -4.57
CA ILE A 11 4.19 -1.66 -3.69
C ILE A 11 5.39 -0.90 -4.27
N VAL A 12 6.05 -0.11 -3.43
CA VAL A 12 7.39 0.46 -3.70
C VAL A 12 8.44 -0.49 -3.16
N GLU A 13 9.37 -0.91 -4.02
CA GLU A 13 10.50 -1.80 -3.68
C GLU A 13 11.85 -1.06 -3.68
N GLY A 14 11.87 0.16 -4.21
CA GLY A 14 13.03 1.03 -4.25
C GLY A 14 12.72 2.33 -4.99
N ILE A 15 13.72 3.20 -5.07
CA ILE A 15 13.61 4.46 -5.80
C ILE A 15 13.21 4.19 -7.24
N LYS A 16 12.12 4.82 -7.66
CA LYS A 16 11.48 4.72 -8.97
C LYS A 16 11.06 3.29 -9.37
N GLN A 17 10.96 2.39 -8.40
CA GLN A 17 10.62 0.98 -8.60
C GLN A 17 9.36 0.67 -7.82
N MET A 18 8.27 0.48 -8.56
CA MET A 18 6.99 0.06 -8.00
C MET A 18 6.36 -1.03 -8.86
N LYS A 19 5.53 -1.85 -8.24
CA LYS A 19 4.79 -2.92 -8.91
C LYS A 19 3.41 -3.09 -8.29
N LEU A 20 2.52 -3.67 -9.09
CA LEU A 20 1.26 -4.20 -8.59
C LEU A 20 1.49 -5.66 -8.17
N GLU A 21 1.17 -5.99 -6.93
CA GLU A 21 1.28 -7.35 -6.40
C GLU A 21 -0.03 -7.79 -5.75
N LYS A 22 -0.38 -9.07 -5.90
CA LYS A 22 -1.53 -9.67 -5.23
C LYS A 22 -1.14 -10.04 -3.80
N MET A 23 -1.78 -9.41 -2.83
CA MET A 23 -1.62 -9.69 -1.42
C MET A 23 -2.69 -10.68 -0.95
N ALA A 24 -2.41 -11.37 0.16
CA ALA A 24 -3.45 -12.14 0.84
C ALA A 24 -4.51 -11.20 1.41
N ILE A 25 -5.78 -11.62 1.41
CA ILE A 25 -6.82 -10.95 2.18
C ILE A 25 -6.65 -11.40 3.64
N PRO A 26 -6.64 -10.51 4.64
CA PRO A 26 -6.58 -10.90 6.04
C PRO A 26 -7.73 -11.85 6.41
N GLU A 27 -7.41 -13.07 6.85
CA GLU A 27 -8.42 -14.06 7.25
C GLU A 27 -9.00 -13.79 8.65
N LYS A 28 -8.25 -13.08 9.48
CA LYS A 28 -8.60 -12.73 10.86
C LYS A 28 -8.29 -11.26 11.09
N ILE A 29 -9.22 -10.57 11.73
CA ILE A 29 -9.08 -9.20 12.22
C ILE A 29 -9.41 -9.20 13.72
N LYS A 30 -8.88 -8.24 14.48
CA LYS A 30 -9.22 -8.08 15.90
C LYS A 30 -10.66 -7.58 16.07
N SER A 31 -11.16 -7.64 17.30
CA SER A 31 -12.53 -7.22 17.64
C SER A 31 -12.83 -5.74 17.38
N ASP A 32 -11.79 -4.92 17.30
CA ASP A 32 -11.84 -3.46 17.10
C ASP A 32 -11.34 -3.03 15.71
N GLU A 33 -11.11 -3.98 14.80
CA GLU A 33 -10.70 -3.74 13.42
C GLU A 33 -11.85 -4.02 12.46
N VAL A 34 -11.79 -3.42 11.27
CA VAL A 34 -12.74 -3.68 10.17
C VAL A 34 -11.99 -4.03 8.90
N LEU A 35 -12.52 -4.97 8.12
CA LEU A 35 -12.01 -5.30 6.79
C LEU A 35 -12.77 -4.49 5.73
N LEU A 36 -12.06 -3.61 5.04
CA LEU A 36 -12.60 -2.75 4.00
C LEU A 36 -12.20 -3.23 2.61
N ARG A 37 -13.13 -3.09 1.66
CA ARG A 37 -12.82 -3.14 0.23
C ARG A 37 -12.71 -1.70 -0.29
N VAL A 38 -11.48 -1.21 -0.38
CA VAL A 38 -11.18 0.12 -0.92
C VAL A 38 -11.70 0.22 -2.36
N LYS A 39 -12.53 1.22 -2.65
CA LYS A 39 -13.06 1.46 -4.01
C LYS A 39 -12.21 2.43 -4.80
N TYR A 40 -11.69 3.46 -4.12
CA TYR A 40 -10.88 4.53 -4.69
C TYR A 40 -9.84 4.94 -3.65
N CYS A 41 -8.66 5.33 -4.11
CA CYS A 41 -7.65 5.99 -3.28
C CYS A 41 -7.07 7.16 -4.08
N GLY A 42 -7.00 8.34 -3.45
CA GLY A 42 -6.30 9.50 -4.00
C GLY A 42 -4.79 9.26 -4.07
N ILE A 43 -4.11 10.03 -4.93
CA ILE A 43 -2.65 10.09 -4.99
C ILE A 43 -2.23 11.45 -4.44
N CYS A 44 -1.36 11.44 -3.43
CA CYS A 44 -0.84 12.64 -2.81
C CYS A 44 0.63 12.89 -3.22
N GLY A 45 1.12 14.12 -3.02
CA GLY A 45 2.53 14.44 -3.25
C GLY A 45 3.49 13.66 -2.35
N SER A 46 3.02 13.21 -1.17
CA SER A 46 3.78 12.33 -0.29
C SER A 46 4.03 10.94 -0.90
N ASP A 47 3.07 10.39 -1.65
CA ASP A 47 3.27 9.13 -2.38
C ASP A 47 4.38 9.29 -3.44
N MET A 48 4.44 10.47 -4.08
CA MET A 48 5.49 10.82 -5.04
C MET A 48 6.86 10.93 -4.38
N HIS A 49 6.98 11.57 -3.21
CA HIS A 49 8.25 11.60 -2.48
C HIS A 49 8.76 10.20 -2.12
N ILE A 50 7.87 9.30 -1.70
CA ILE A 50 8.25 7.91 -1.44
C ILE A 50 8.72 7.21 -2.72
N TYR A 51 8.02 7.40 -3.84
CA TYR A 51 8.40 6.78 -5.12
C TYR A 51 9.71 7.35 -5.68
N GLU A 52 9.90 8.67 -5.65
CA GLU A 52 11.03 9.35 -6.29
C GLU A 52 12.29 9.37 -5.44
N ASP A 53 12.14 9.54 -4.12
CA ASP A 53 13.27 9.74 -3.20
C ASP A 53 13.44 8.57 -2.21
N GLY A 54 12.46 7.67 -2.10
CA GLY A 54 12.47 6.57 -1.14
C GLY A 54 12.25 7.01 0.31
N HIS A 55 11.91 8.28 0.55
CA HIS A 55 11.67 8.82 1.88
C HIS A 55 10.80 10.08 1.87
N ILE A 56 10.18 10.39 3.02
CA ILE A 56 9.52 11.67 3.29
C ILE A 56 10.00 12.20 4.64
N GLY A 57 10.76 13.30 4.63
CA GLY A 57 11.46 13.76 5.83
C GLY A 57 12.33 12.64 6.43
N SER A 58 12.10 12.31 7.70
CA SER A 58 12.81 11.23 8.42
C SER A 58 12.25 9.84 8.17
N MET A 59 11.07 9.71 7.56
CA MET A 59 10.46 8.41 7.26
C MET A 59 11.09 7.85 5.99
N LYS A 60 11.85 6.75 6.13
CA LYS A 60 12.51 6.08 5.02
C LYS A 60 11.83 4.76 4.71
N VAL A 61 11.66 4.45 3.43
CA VAL A 61 11.32 3.09 3.01
C VAL A 61 12.53 2.20 3.27
N GLU A 62 12.31 1.12 4.00
CA GLU A 62 13.36 0.16 4.29
C GLU A 62 13.65 -0.68 3.04
N THR A 63 14.91 -0.64 2.58
CA THR A 63 15.36 -1.45 1.45
C THR A 63 15.11 -2.94 1.72
N GLY A 64 14.44 -3.61 0.78
CA GLY A 64 14.12 -5.04 0.89
C GLY A 64 12.85 -5.36 1.67
N LYS A 65 12.10 -4.35 2.15
CA LYS A 65 10.74 -4.53 2.66
C LYS A 65 9.72 -3.86 1.73
N PRO A 66 8.61 -4.54 1.38
CA PRO A 66 7.58 -3.94 0.55
C PRO A 66 6.89 -2.80 1.31
N PHE A 67 6.76 -1.64 0.65
CA PHE A 67 6.00 -0.50 1.17
C PHE A 67 4.76 -0.25 0.31
N ILE A 68 3.56 -0.37 0.89
CA ILE A 68 2.29 -0.16 0.17
C ILE A 68 1.95 1.34 0.20
N LEU A 69 1.69 1.93 -0.97
CA LEU A 69 1.26 3.33 -1.11
C LEU A 69 -0.25 3.51 -0.88
N GLY A 70 -0.67 4.76 -0.69
CA GLY A 70 -2.07 5.15 -0.56
C GLY A 70 -2.50 5.40 0.89
N HIS A 71 -3.04 6.59 1.13
CA HIS A 71 -3.49 7.04 2.45
C HIS A 71 -4.72 7.96 2.37
N GLU A 72 -5.39 8.00 1.20
CA GLU A 72 -6.55 8.83 0.92
C GLU A 72 -7.71 7.97 0.39
N SER A 73 -8.28 7.09 1.23
CA SER A 73 -9.25 6.03 0.86
C SER A 73 -10.59 6.12 1.59
#